data_AF-A0A484NNP2-F1
#
_entry.id   AF-A0A484NNP2-F1
#
_cell.length_a   1.000
_cell.length_b   1.000
_cell.length_c   1.000
_cell.angle_alpha   90.00
_cell.angle_beta   90.00
_cell.angle_gamma   90.00
#
_symmetry.space_group_name_H-M   'P 1'
#
loop_
_entity.id
_entity.type
_entity.pdbx_description
1 polymer ?
#
loop_
_entity_poly.entity_id
_entity_poly.type
_entity_poly.pdbx_seq_one_letter_code
_entity_poly.pdbx_strand_id
1 'polypeptide(L)'
;MAYVYNRSEIIRSLSWTLEPVLPEQIEEKLSNSEKEYFKNHSATLQSYMAELDLDLGVDMVPPKDPYIKVRVLDDIGTVTLSDQFANLALHAILFLRRTDAEKYIAQGLMEELTS
;
A
#
# COMPACT_ATOMS: atom_id res chain seq x y z
N MET A 1 -20.26 -19.58 -15.05
CA MET A 1 -19.18 -19.50 -14.04
C MET A 1 -18.13 -18.41 -14.30
N ALA A 2 -18.05 -17.83 -15.50
CA ALA A 2 -17.05 -16.78 -15.80
C ALA A 2 -17.14 -15.54 -14.89
N TYR A 3 -18.34 -15.09 -14.51
CA TYR A 3 -18.53 -13.91 -13.66
C TYR A 3 -17.91 -14.07 -12.25
N VAL A 4 -18.20 -15.18 -11.59
CA VAL A 4 -17.70 -15.47 -10.23
C VAL A 4 -16.17 -15.59 -10.24
N TYR A 5 -15.63 -16.28 -11.24
CA TYR A 5 -14.18 -16.40 -11.42
C TYR A 5 -13.50 -15.05 -11.66
N ASN A 6 -14.07 -14.23 -12.55
CA ASN A 6 -13.53 -12.90 -12.82
C ASN A 6 -13.58 -12.01 -11.56
N ARG A 7 -14.65 -12.11 -10.77
CA ARG A 7 -14.74 -11.40 -9.48
C ARG A 7 -13.68 -11.86 -8.48
N SER A 8 -13.44 -13.17 -8.35
CA SER A 8 -12.38 -13.66 -7.44
C SER A 8 -10.99 -13.18 -7.85
N GLU A 9 -10.70 -13.11 -9.16
CA GLU A 9 -9.41 -12.59 -9.65
C GLU A 9 -9.26 -11.09 -9.32
N ILE A 10 -10.32 -10.30 -9.48
CA ILE A 10 -10.31 -8.89 -9.07
C ILE A 10 -10.06 -8.78 -7.56
N ILE A 11 -10.78 -9.55 -6.74
CA ILE A 11 -10.62 -9.51 -5.27
C ILE A 11 -9.19 -9.89 -4.86
N ARG A 12 -8.60 -10.89 -5.52
CA ARG A 12 -7.21 -11.28 -5.31
C ARG A 12 -6.24 -10.17 -5.69
N SER A 13 -6.49 -9.45 -6.80
CA SER A 13 -5.66 -8.31 -7.18
C SER A 13 -5.69 -7.17 -6.16
N LEU A 14 -6.85 -6.95 -5.51
CA LEU A 14 -6.99 -5.94 -4.46
C LEU A 14 -6.09 -6.23 -3.26
N SER A 15 -5.83 -7.51 -2.93
CA SER A 15 -4.92 -7.88 -1.84
C SER A 15 -3.47 -7.41 -2.07
N TRP A 16 -3.09 -7.12 -3.31
CA TRP A 16 -1.74 -6.64 -3.65
C TRP A 16 -1.68 -5.11 -3.77
N THR A 17 -2.78 -4.46 -4.15
CA THR A 17 -2.83 -3.00 -4.32
C THR A 17 -3.19 -2.27 -3.03
N LEU A 18 -4.07 -2.86 -2.23
CA LEU A 18 -4.55 -2.27 -0.98
C LEU A 18 -3.91 -3.04 0.17
N GLU A 19 -2.93 -2.41 0.83
CA GLU A 19 -2.45 -2.81 2.16
C GLU A 19 -3.66 -3.06 3.10
N PRO A 20 -3.55 -3.94 4.11
CA PRO A 20 -4.55 -4.95 4.53
C PRO A 20 -5.98 -4.49 4.91
N VAL A 21 -6.27 -3.20 4.87
CA VAL A 21 -7.57 -2.60 5.15
C VAL A 21 -8.23 -2.16 3.85
N LEU A 22 -9.39 -2.73 3.55
CA LEU A 22 -10.21 -2.31 2.43
C LEU A 22 -10.89 -0.97 2.75
N PRO A 23 -10.90 0.00 1.82
CA PRO A 23 -11.75 1.18 1.91
C PRO A 23 -13.24 0.79 2.00
N GLU A 24 -14.00 1.53 2.80
CA GLU A 24 -15.44 1.30 3.05
C GLU A 24 -16.24 1.18 1.74
N GLN A 25 -15.93 2.03 0.75
CA GLN A 25 -16.61 2.07 -0.54
C GLN A 25 -16.46 0.77 -1.33
N ILE A 26 -15.34 0.04 -1.15
CA ILE A 26 -15.09 -1.25 -1.79
C ILE A 26 -15.74 -2.36 -0.96
N GLU A 27 -15.66 -2.24 0.36
CA GLU A 27 -16.24 -3.22 1.28
C GLU A 27 -17.76 -3.35 1.12
N GLU A 28 -18.46 -2.25 0.84
CA GLU A 28 -19.91 -2.24 0.57
C GLU A 28 -20.29 -2.98 -0.74
N LYS A 29 -19.35 -3.11 -1.69
CA LYS A 29 -19.59 -3.79 -2.98
C LYS A 29 -19.29 -5.29 -2.95
N LEU A 30 -18.73 -5.78 -1.84
CA LEU A 30 -18.39 -7.18 -1.64
C LEU A 30 -19.53 -7.92 -0.93
N SER A 31 -19.85 -9.11 -1.42
CA SER A 31 -20.76 -10.02 -0.72
C SER A 31 -20.08 -10.64 0.51
N ASN A 32 -20.86 -11.15 1.46
CA ASN A 32 -20.32 -11.74 2.69
C ASN A 32 -19.31 -12.87 2.42
N SER A 33 -19.56 -13.73 1.43
CA SER A 33 -18.65 -14.82 1.06
C SER A 33 -17.33 -14.30 0.47
N GLU A 34 -17.36 -13.18 -0.23
CA GLU A 34 -16.16 -12.56 -0.80
C GLU A 34 -15.33 -11.82 0.24
N LYS A 35 -16.00 -11.21 1.23
CA LYS A 35 -15.31 -10.62 2.39
C LYS A 35 -14.57 -11.71 3.17
N GLU A 36 -15.21 -12.85 3.41
CA GLU A 36 -14.59 -14.00 4.05
C GLU A 36 -13.43 -14.56 3.22
N TYR A 37 -13.62 -14.70 1.91
CA TYR A 37 -12.56 -15.11 0.99
C TYR A 37 -11.35 -14.16 1.04
N PHE A 38 -11.58 -12.84 0.96
CA PHE A 38 -10.51 -11.83 1.04
C PHE A 38 -9.74 -11.94 2.36
N LYS A 39 -10.46 -12.05 3.49
CA LYS A 39 -9.83 -12.19 4.81
C LYS A 39 -8.96 -13.43 4.91
N ASN A 40 -9.45 -14.58 4.44
CA ASN A 40 -8.71 -15.84 4.46
C ASN A 40 -7.50 -15.81 3.52
N HIS A 41 -7.66 -15.24 2.33
CA HIS A 41 -6.58 -15.06 1.36
C HIS A 41 -5.48 -14.15 1.91
N SER A 42 -5.84 -12.98 2.45
CA SER A 42 -4.89 -12.04 3.05
C SER A 42 -4.16 -12.64 4.26
N ALA A 43 -4.84 -13.40 5.12
CA ALA A 43 -4.20 -14.09 6.23
C ALA A 43 -3.19 -15.17 5.75
N THR A 44 -3.55 -15.92 4.71
CA THR A 44 -2.65 -16.92 4.11
C THR A 44 -1.42 -16.26 3.49
N LEU A 45 -1.61 -15.16 2.77
CA LEU A 45 -0.52 -14.39 2.19
C LEU A 45 0.43 -13.83 3.25
N GLN A 46 -0.11 -13.28 4.34
CA GLN A 46 0.69 -12.81 5.49
C GLN A 46 1.49 -13.95 6.14
N SER A 47 0.88 -15.14 6.31
CA SER A 47 1.62 -16.28 6.85
C SER A 47 2.78 -16.72 5.94
N TYR A 48 2.59 -16.65 4.63
CA TYR A 48 3.63 -16.99 3.66
C TYR A 48 4.79 -15.97 3.67
N MET A 49 4.46 -14.68 3.71
CA MET A 49 5.46 -13.60 3.86
C MET A 49 6.25 -13.73 5.17
N ALA A 50 5.57 -14.08 6.27
CA ALA A 50 6.19 -14.28 7.57
C ALA A 50 7.12 -15.51 7.60
N GLU A 51 6.76 -16.59 6.91
CA GLU A 51 7.61 -17.79 6.79
C GLU A 51 8.91 -17.49 6.01
N LEU A 52 8.81 -16.63 5.00
CA LEU A 52 9.95 -16.20 4.18
C LEU A 52 10.76 -15.03 4.77
N ASP A 53 10.28 -14.41 5.85
CA ASP A 53 10.82 -13.15 6.40
C ASP A 53 11.01 -12.06 5.31
N LEU A 54 10.07 -12.00 4.36
CA LEU A 54 10.13 -11.12 3.20
C LEU A 54 8.75 -10.57 2.86
N ASP A 55 8.67 -9.25 2.72
CA ASP A 55 7.49 -8.58 2.19
C ASP A 55 7.52 -8.60 0.66
N LEU A 56 6.50 -9.23 0.06
CA LEU A 56 6.31 -9.35 -1.39
C LEU A 56 5.43 -8.25 -1.97
N GLY A 57 4.80 -7.42 -1.13
CA GLY A 57 3.92 -6.32 -1.56
C GLY A 57 4.68 -5.04 -1.93
N VAL A 58 5.98 -4.99 -1.60
CA VAL A 58 6.85 -3.82 -1.80
C VAL A 58 7.80 -4.02 -3.00
N ASP A 59 8.52 -2.96 -3.38
CA ASP A 59 9.59 -3.01 -4.40
C ASP A 59 9.17 -3.48 -5.81
N MET A 60 7.92 -3.24 -6.21
CA MET A 60 7.41 -3.59 -7.56
C MET A 60 8.15 -2.87 -8.70
N VAL A 61 8.82 -1.76 -8.41
CA VAL A 61 9.57 -0.96 -9.38
C VAL A 61 11.04 -0.92 -8.95
N PRO A 62 12.00 -1.23 -9.83
CA PRO A 62 13.40 -1.19 -9.47
C PRO A 62 13.80 0.21 -8.98
N PRO A 63 14.49 0.33 -7.83
CA PRO A 63 14.89 1.61 -7.29
C PRO A 63 15.93 2.26 -8.20
N LYS A 64 15.64 3.47 -8.69
CA LYS A 64 16.58 4.28 -9.47
C LYS A 64 17.59 4.98 -8.57
N ASP A 65 17.06 5.64 -7.54
CA ASP A 65 17.81 6.43 -6.59
C ASP A 65 17.37 6.07 -5.16
N PRO A 66 18.31 6.00 -4.19
CA PRO A 66 18.00 5.67 -2.80
C PRO A 66 17.21 6.76 -2.07
N TYR A 67 17.30 8.00 -2.56
CA TYR A 67 16.57 9.15 -2.02
C TYR A 67 15.75 9.82 -3.12
N ILE A 68 14.52 10.19 -2.79
CA ILE A 68 13.58 10.83 -3.70
C ILE A 68 13.01 12.11 -3.09
N LYS A 69 12.67 13.06 -3.97
CA LYS A 69 11.99 14.29 -3.58
C LYS A 69 10.49 14.08 -3.70
N VAL A 70 9.78 14.24 -2.60
CA VAL A 70 8.33 13.99 -2.52
C VAL A 70 7.58 15.21 -2.05
N ARG A 71 6.33 15.35 -2.51
CA ARG A 71 5.37 16.35 -2.05
C ARG A 71 4.24 15.65 -1.30
N VAL A 72 3.91 16.15 -0.12
CA VAL A 72 2.79 15.66 0.68
C VAL A 72 1.47 16.21 0.11
N LEU A 73 0.50 15.34 -0.15
CA LEU A 73 -0.80 15.69 -0.71
C LEU A 73 -1.89 15.86 0.35
N ASP A 74 -1.76 15.21 1.50
CA ASP A 74 -2.72 15.27 2.61
C ASP A 74 -2.00 15.38 3.97
N ASP A 75 -2.67 15.89 5.01
CA ASP A 75 -2.04 16.08 6.33
C ASP A 75 -1.94 14.75 7.10
N ILE A 76 -0.79 14.08 6.95
CA ILE A 76 -0.49 12.78 7.58
C ILE A 76 -0.09 12.96 9.05
N GLY A 77 0.38 14.17 9.43
CA GLY A 77 0.87 14.48 10.76
C GLY A 77 2.28 13.94 11.04
N THR A 78 2.54 13.59 12.30
CA THR A 78 3.89 13.17 12.75
C THR A 78 4.08 11.68 12.55
N VAL A 79 5.01 11.31 11.66
CA VAL A 79 5.32 9.91 11.33
C VAL A 79 6.75 9.57 11.75
N THR A 80 6.93 8.34 12.22
CA THR A 80 8.26 7.76 12.43
C THR A 80 8.81 7.26 11.10
N LEU A 81 9.81 7.97 10.57
CA LEU A 81 10.64 7.45 9.48
C LEU A 81 11.78 6.61 10.07
N SER A 82 12.54 5.95 9.19
CA SER A 82 13.61 5.03 9.58
C SER A 82 14.63 5.55 10.61
N ASP A 83 14.84 6.87 10.73
CA ASP A 83 15.82 7.44 11.67
C ASP A 83 15.33 8.72 12.38
N GLN A 84 14.21 9.32 11.96
CA GLN A 84 13.74 10.62 12.47
C GLN A 84 12.21 10.70 12.51
N PHE A 85 11.70 11.48 13.46
CA PHE A 85 10.31 11.93 13.44
C PHE A 85 10.20 13.15 12.53
N ALA A 86 9.45 13.02 11.44
CA ALA A 86 9.17 14.13 10.54
C ALA A 86 7.69 14.52 10.66
N ASN A 87 7.42 15.82 10.70
CA ASN A 87 6.06 16.34 10.56
C ASN A 87 5.74 16.50 9.07
N LEU A 88 4.83 15.65 8.57
CA LEU A 88 4.43 15.62 7.17
C LEU A 88 3.25 16.59 6.95
N ALA A 89 3.56 17.88 6.94
CA ALA A 89 2.56 18.91 6.72
C ALA A 89 2.07 18.94 5.26
N LEU A 90 0.81 19.35 5.07
CA LEU A 90 0.19 19.50 3.76
C LEU A 90 1.04 20.35 2.79
N HIS A 91 1.26 19.83 1.57
CA HIS A 91 2.10 20.44 0.53
C HIS A 91 3.59 20.62 0.88
N ALA A 92 4.08 20.10 2.01
CA ALA A 92 5.50 20.11 2.32
C ALA A 92 6.27 19.29 1.27
N ILE A 93 7.46 19.78 0.92
CA ILE A 93 8.37 19.10 0.01
C ILE A 93 9.54 18.57 0.84
N LEU A 94 9.74 17.26 0.79
CA LEU A 94 10.70 16.55 1.62
C LEU A 94 11.64 15.73 0.73
N PHE A 95 12.83 15.48 1.24
CA PHE A 95 13.80 14.59 0.61
C PHE A 95 13.99 13.37 1.52
N LEU A 96 13.39 12.26 1.12
CA LEU A 96 13.25 11.06 1.96
C LEU A 96 13.90 9.85 1.29
N ARG A 97 14.23 8.85 2.10
CA ARG A 97 14.59 7.53 1.57
C ARG A 97 13.39 6.96 0.83
N ARG A 98 13.65 6.32 -0.29
CA ARG A 98 12.60 5.71 -1.12
C ARG A 98 11.74 4.72 -0.33
N THR A 99 12.37 3.87 0.49
CA THR A 99 11.69 2.89 1.35
C THR A 99 10.67 3.52 2.30
N ASP A 100 10.97 4.70 2.85
CA ASP A 100 10.06 5.40 3.77
C ASP A 100 8.89 6.07 3.02
N ALA A 101 9.13 6.51 1.78
CA ALA A 101 8.16 7.26 0.98
C ALA A 101 7.22 6.35 0.15
N GLU A 102 7.68 5.18 -0.29
CA GLU A 102 6.92 4.29 -1.19
C GLU A 102 5.56 3.89 -0.63
N LYS A 103 5.48 3.61 0.68
CA LYS A 103 4.23 3.30 1.35
C LYS A 103 3.19 4.42 1.19
N TYR A 104 3.62 5.67 1.38
CA TYR A 104 2.73 6.84 1.27
C TYR A 104 2.38 7.18 -0.17
N ILE A 105 3.31 6.94 -1.12
CA ILE A 105 3.04 7.10 -2.55
C ILE A 105 2.02 6.08 -3.03
N ALA A 106 2.14 4.80 -2.62
CA ALA A 106 1.20 3.74 -2.96
C ALA A 106 -0.21 4.03 -2.42
N GLN A 107 -0.32 4.65 -1.25
CA GLN A 107 -1.59 5.09 -0.66
C GLN A 107 -2.14 6.39 -1.27
N GLY A 108 -1.39 7.06 -2.16
CA GLY A 108 -1.80 8.33 -2.78
C GLY A 108 -1.69 9.55 -1.86
N LEU A 109 -0.95 9.44 -0.75
CA LEU A 109 -0.74 10.53 0.22
C LEU A 109 0.48 11.41 -0.13
N MET A 110 1.36 10.91 -0.99
CA MET A 110 2.54 11.63 -1.49
C MET A 110 2.70 11.49 -3.00
N GLU A 111 3.33 12.48 -3.63
CA GLU A 111 3.70 12.47 -5.04
C GLU A 111 5.22 12.64 -5.19
N GLU A 112 5.84 11.83 -6.07
CA GLU A 112 7.25 11.98 -6.44
C GLU A 112 7.43 13.13 -7.44
N LEU A 113 8.29 14.09 -7.09
CA LEU A 113 8.65 15.20 -7.96
C LEU A 113 9.88 14.82 -8.81
N THR A 114 9.62 14.19 -9.95
CA THR A 114 10.66 13.97 -10.97
C THR A 114 10.90 15.29 -11.73
N SER A 115 12.13 15.82 -11.67
CA SER A 115 12.56 16.92 -12.55
C SER A 115 13.24 16.39 -13.80
#